data_AF-A0A2Z4FNI5-F1
#
_entry.id   AF-A0A2Z4FNI5-F1
#
_cell.length_a   1.000
_cell.length_b   1.000
_cell.length_c   1.000
_cell.angle_alpha   90.00
_cell.angle_beta   90.00
_cell.angle_gamma   90.00
#
_symmetry.space_group_name_H-M   'P 1'
#
loop_
_entity.id
_entity.type
_entity.pdbx_description
1 polymer ?
#
loop_
_entity_poly.entity_id
_entity_poly.type
_entity_poly.pdbx_seq_one_letter_code
_entity_poly.pdbx_strand_id
1 'polypeptide(L)'
;MTQDAVETTQDKKDPTQELAEALYQQLKTHARRVKRTEKLLKQVQGKAPSPATFTDWLDIAQSLEGYALGVPELDAQREALLKQIDSGMQKLRLKTRMTFFAELEKRAAESNIKLQKLSDTPYVAYADPMTLEVDFDLGCTRVLYGHELICEVELDARKLLDARENALKEIKKQALDSEEFFNALHASYRTVLAAEGLPYGERVDLVDVLMPMSMMRLSRANWRKKGVDALQPFTRHQLAWQLSQLRRDAMLEHDGKRLDIGAATGGSTRDKRNVLYIPIGSGNGQYYRSIRFTAAPAA
;
A
#
# COMPACT_ATOMS: atom_id res chain seq x y z
N MET A 1 40.72 42.79 -18.10
CA MET A 1 40.71 41.73 -19.12
C MET A 1 39.43 40.94 -18.89
N THR A 2 38.66 40.84 -19.96
CA THR A 2 37.21 40.64 -20.02
C THR A 2 36.79 39.18 -19.75
N GLN A 3 35.61 39.05 -19.17
CA GLN A 3 34.88 37.81 -18.92
C GLN A 3 34.45 37.16 -20.24
N ASP A 4 34.70 35.87 -20.42
CA ASP A 4 34.02 35.05 -21.42
C ASP A 4 32.76 34.43 -20.80
N ALA A 5 31.61 35.00 -21.16
CA ALA A 5 30.30 34.43 -20.92
C ALA A 5 29.99 33.43 -22.05
N VAL A 6 29.93 32.15 -21.71
CA VAL A 6 29.41 31.11 -22.60
C VAL A 6 27.89 31.23 -22.62
N GLU A 7 27.36 31.91 -23.62
CA GLU A 7 25.93 31.90 -23.95
C GLU A 7 25.54 30.52 -24.50
N THR A 8 24.91 29.70 -23.67
CA THR A 8 24.18 28.51 -24.10
C THR A 8 22.91 28.94 -24.83
N THR A 9 22.98 28.97 -26.16
CA THR A 9 21.83 29.15 -27.05
C THR A 9 20.93 27.92 -26.94
N GLN A 10 19.89 27.99 -26.11
CA GLN A 10 18.80 27.01 -26.13
C GLN A 10 17.96 27.25 -27.39
N ASP A 11 18.14 26.38 -28.37
CA ASP A 11 17.38 26.30 -29.61
C ASP A 11 15.89 26.11 -29.26
N LYS A 12 15.08 27.19 -29.38
CA LYS A 12 13.63 27.13 -29.18
C LYS A 12 13.03 26.34 -30.33
N LYS A 13 12.70 25.07 -30.07
CA LYS A 13 11.96 24.23 -31.01
C LYS A 13 10.70 24.95 -31.50
N ASP A 14 10.46 24.88 -32.80
CA ASP A 14 9.26 25.43 -33.44
C ASP A 14 8.01 24.75 -32.81
N PRO A 15 7.02 25.51 -32.30
CA PRO A 15 5.82 24.97 -31.67
C PRO A 15 5.04 24.02 -32.59
N THR A 16 5.20 24.15 -33.91
CA THR A 16 4.61 23.26 -34.91
C THR A 16 5.29 21.88 -34.92
N GLN A 17 6.61 21.83 -34.69
CA GLN A 17 7.37 20.58 -34.56
C GLN A 17 7.06 19.87 -33.24
N GLU A 18 6.91 20.61 -32.14
CA GLU A 18 6.49 20.02 -30.85
C GLU A 18 5.08 19.41 -30.93
N LEU A 19 4.14 20.09 -31.60
CA LEU A 19 2.79 19.59 -31.83
C LEU A 19 2.78 18.34 -32.72
N ALA A 20 3.57 18.32 -33.80
CA ALA A 20 3.70 17.17 -34.69
C ALA A 20 4.36 15.96 -33.99
N GLU A 21 5.39 16.18 -33.17
CA GLU A 21 6.02 15.15 -32.34
C GLU A 21 5.00 14.57 -31.33
N ALA A 22 4.23 15.43 -30.66
CA ALA A 22 3.19 15.01 -29.73
C ALA A 22 2.09 14.18 -30.41
N LEU A 23 1.58 14.63 -31.56
CA LEU A 23 0.58 13.92 -32.35
C LEU A 23 1.11 12.58 -32.88
N TYR A 24 2.36 12.53 -33.34
CA TYR A 24 3.00 11.30 -33.77
C TYR A 24 3.15 10.29 -32.62
N GLN A 25 3.56 10.73 -31.43
CA GLN A 25 3.62 9.86 -30.26
C GLN A 25 2.23 9.36 -29.84
N GLN A 26 1.20 10.20 -29.95
CA GLN A 26 -0.19 9.81 -29.70
C GLN A 26 -0.66 8.74 -30.70
N LEU A 27 -0.45 8.94 -32.00
CA LEU A 27 -0.79 7.98 -33.06
C LEU A 27 -0.03 6.66 -32.92
N LYS A 28 1.28 6.71 -32.63
CA LYS A 28 2.10 5.52 -32.40
C LYS A 28 1.64 4.74 -31.18
N THR A 29 1.26 5.43 -30.12
CA THR A 29 0.71 4.84 -28.90
C THR A 29 -0.66 4.20 -29.17
N HIS A 30 -1.51 4.87 -29.96
CA HIS A 30 -2.81 4.37 -30.37
C HIS A 30 -2.66 3.10 -31.25
N ALA A 31 -1.80 3.10 -32.27
CA ALA A 31 -1.57 1.94 -33.13
C ALA A 31 -1.03 0.71 -32.37
N ARG A 32 -0.10 0.91 -31.42
CA ARG A 32 0.39 -0.17 -30.54
C ARG A 32 -0.74 -0.76 -29.69
N ARG A 33 -1.66 0.08 -29.23
CA ARG A 33 -2.82 -0.33 -28.43
C ARG A 33 -3.85 -1.10 -29.25
N VAL A 34 -4.20 -0.62 -30.45
CA VAL A 34 -5.08 -1.35 -31.39
C VAL A 34 -4.53 -2.75 -31.67
N LYS A 35 -3.23 -2.86 -31.97
CA LYS A 35 -2.56 -4.15 -32.19
C LYS A 35 -2.58 -5.06 -30.94
N ARG A 36 -2.48 -4.48 -29.73
CA ARG A 36 -2.62 -5.23 -28.47
C ARG A 36 -4.04 -5.73 -28.30
N THR A 37 -5.05 -4.88 -28.55
CA THR A 37 -6.46 -5.25 -28.47
C THR A 37 -6.79 -6.36 -29.46
N GLU A 38 -6.36 -6.26 -30.72
CA GLU A 38 -6.52 -7.35 -31.71
C GLU A 38 -5.91 -8.68 -31.25
N LYS A 39 -4.73 -8.63 -30.61
CA LYS A 39 -4.09 -9.82 -30.04
C LYS A 39 -4.92 -10.42 -28.90
N LEU A 40 -5.45 -9.58 -28.00
CA LEU A 40 -6.32 -10.01 -26.90
C LEU A 40 -7.63 -10.60 -27.42
N LEU A 41 -8.25 -9.95 -28.43
CA LEU A 41 -9.44 -10.45 -29.11
C LEU A 41 -9.20 -11.86 -29.68
N LYS A 42 -8.08 -12.07 -30.37
CA LYS A 42 -7.69 -13.39 -30.89
C LYS A 42 -7.41 -14.42 -29.80
N GLN A 43 -6.89 -14.01 -28.63
CA GLN A 43 -6.61 -14.92 -27.51
C GLN A 43 -7.88 -15.44 -26.84
N VAL A 44 -8.93 -14.62 -26.85
CA VAL A 44 -10.24 -14.88 -26.25
C VAL A 44 -11.17 -15.64 -27.21
N GLN A 45 -11.06 -15.39 -28.50
CA GLN A 45 -11.96 -15.95 -29.51
C GLN A 45 -11.99 -17.50 -29.44
N GLY A 46 -13.16 -18.06 -29.14
CA GLY A 46 -13.37 -19.50 -29.04
C GLY A 46 -12.96 -20.16 -27.72
N LYS A 47 -12.47 -19.41 -26.73
CA LYS A 47 -12.15 -19.93 -25.39
C LYS A 47 -13.25 -19.58 -24.39
N ALA A 48 -13.56 -20.51 -23.49
CA ALA A 48 -14.49 -20.29 -22.39
C ALA A 48 -13.74 -19.95 -21.09
N PRO A 49 -14.22 -19.00 -20.27
CA PRO A 49 -13.63 -18.73 -18.97
C PRO A 49 -13.79 -19.90 -18.01
N SER A 50 -12.74 -20.19 -17.24
CA SER A 50 -12.68 -21.27 -16.25
C SER A 50 -11.98 -20.82 -14.96
N PRO A 51 -12.18 -21.51 -13.80
CA PRO A 51 -11.63 -21.05 -12.52
C PRO A 51 -10.10 -20.88 -12.53
N ALA A 52 -9.40 -21.78 -13.22
CA ALA A 52 -7.95 -21.75 -13.34
C ALA A 52 -7.41 -20.58 -14.18
N THR A 53 -8.26 -19.94 -14.98
CA THR A 53 -7.91 -18.83 -15.88
C THR A 53 -8.56 -17.52 -15.44
N PHE A 54 -9.20 -17.50 -14.27
CA PHE A 54 -10.04 -16.39 -13.82
C PHE A 54 -9.29 -15.05 -13.80
N THR A 55 -8.08 -15.02 -13.28
CA THR A 55 -7.20 -13.83 -13.25
C THR A 55 -6.84 -13.38 -14.67
N ASP A 56 -6.50 -14.31 -15.57
CA ASP A 56 -6.20 -13.99 -16.97
C ASP A 56 -7.39 -13.32 -17.66
N TRP A 57 -8.61 -13.80 -17.41
CA TRP A 57 -9.83 -13.22 -17.97
C TRP A 57 -10.16 -11.85 -17.37
N LEU A 58 -9.88 -11.62 -16.08
CA LEU A 58 -9.99 -10.29 -15.48
C LEU A 58 -9.02 -9.30 -16.12
N ASP A 59 -7.74 -9.67 -16.27
CA ASP A 59 -6.72 -8.84 -16.90
C ASP A 59 -7.09 -8.47 -18.34
N ILE A 60 -7.65 -9.43 -19.08
CA ILE A 60 -8.14 -9.20 -20.44
C ILE A 60 -9.34 -8.24 -20.42
N ALA A 61 -10.32 -8.45 -19.54
CA ALA A 61 -11.50 -7.58 -19.44
C ALA A 61 -11.11 -6.13 -19.10
N GLN A 62 -10.28 -5.94 -18.06
CA GLN A 62 -9.78 -4.61 -17.67
C GLN A 62 -8.97 -3.94 -18.79
N SER A 63 -8.16 -4.73 -19.52
CA SER A 63 -7.42 -4.23 -20.69
C SER A 63 -8.33 -3.76 -21.83
N LEU A 64 -9.55 -4.31 -21.93
CA LEU A 64 -10.55 -3.97 -22.95
C LEU A 64 -11.49 -2.83 -22.51
N GLU A 65 -11.86 -2.73 -21.24
CA GLU A 65 -12.76 -1.67 -20.72
C GLU A 65 -12.17 -0.26 -20.82
N GLY A 66 -10.84 -0.13 -20.74
CA GLY A 66 -10.19 1.17 -20.55
C GLY A 66 -10.16 2.13 -21.74
N TYR A 67 -10.73 1.82 -22.92
CA TYR A 67 -10.52 2.69 -24.09
C TYR A 67 -11.43 2.49 -25.32
N ALA A 68 -11.89 3.61 -25.91
CA ALA A 68 -12.53 3.71 -27.24
C ALA A 68 -11.51 3.58 -28.38
N LEU A 69 -11.63 2.57 -29.24
CA LEU A 69 -10.73 2.32 -30.37
C LEU A 69 -10.85 3.37 -31.47
N GLY A 70 -11.92 4.18 -31.47
CA GLY A 70 -12.10 5.27 -32.42
C GLY A 70 -12.50 4.79 -33.83
N VAL A 71 -12.77 3.49 -33.96
CA VAL A 71 -13.27 2.84 -35.17
C VAL A 71 -14.59 2.19 -34.78
N PRO A 72 -15.74 2.72 -35.24
CA PRO A 72 -17.07 2.31 -34.76
C PRO A 72 -17.32 0.80 -34.82
N GLU A 73 -16.83 0.12 -35.86
CA GLU A 73 -16.99 -1.32 -36.03
C GLU A 73 -16.20 -2.12 -34.99
N LEU A 74 -14.96 -1.71 -34.70
CA LEU A 74 -14.12 -2.35 -33.68
C LEU A 74 -14.62 -2.06 -32.27
N ASP A 75 -15.16 -0.85 -32.05
CA ASP A 75 -15.80 -0.48 -30.79
C ASP A 75 -17.05 -1.32 -30.53
N ALA A 76 -17.90 -1.54 -31.54
CA ALA A 76 -19.06 -2.42 -31.42
C ALA A 76 -18.66 -3.90 -31.15
N GLN A 77 -17.62 -4.39 -31.82
CA GLN A 77 -17.08 -5.74 -31.56
C GLN A 77 -16.51 -5.88 -30.15
N ARG A 78 -15.78 -4.86 -29.67
CA ARG A 78 -15.25 -4.82 -28.30
C ARG A 78 -16.39 -4.87 -27.27
N GLU A 79 -17.41 -4.02 -27.44
CA GLU A 79 -18.55 -3.98 -26.51
C GLU A 79 -19.34 -5.28 -26.48
N ALA A 80 -19.57 -5.89 -27.64
CA ALA A 80 -20.22 -7.19 -27.73
C ALA A 80 -19.41 -8.27 -27.00
N LEU A 81 -18.08 -8.26 -27.15
CA LEU A 81 -17.22 -9.21 -26.46
C LEU A 81 -17.17 -8.95 -24.95
N LEU A 82 -17.07 -7.70 -24.50
CA LEU A 82 -17.14 -7.36 -23.08
C LEU A 82 -18.43 -7.89 -22.44
N LYS A 83 -19.58 -7.71 -23.11
CA LYS A 83 -20.86 -8.29 -22.64
C LYS A 83 -20.82 -9.82 -22.56
N GLN A 84 -20.20 -10.50 -23.53
CA GLN A 84 -20.03 -11.95 -23.50
C GLN A 84 -19.12 -12.39 -22.34
N ILE A 85 -17.98 -11.73 -22.17
CA ILE A 85 -17.03 -11.98 -21.08
C ILE A 85 -17.72 -11.76 -19.74
N ASP A 86 -18.41 -10.64 -19.54
CA ASP A 86 -19.13 -10.33 -18.30
C ASP A 86 -20.15 -11.40 -17.94
N SER A 87 -20.96 -11.85 -18.91
CA SER A 87 -21.96 -12.90 -18.68
C SER A 87 -21.33 -14.23 -18.25
N GLY A 88 -20.17 -14.59 -18.81
CA GLY A 88 -19.40 -15.77 -18.41
C GLY A 88 -18.70 -15.58 -17.06
N MET A 89 -18.17 -14.39 -16.82
CA MET A 89 -17.43 -14.03 -15.62
C MET A 89 -18.34 -13.92 -14.39
N GLN A 90 -19.60 -13.49 -14.50
CA GLN A 90 -20.51 -13.45 -13.35
C GLN A 90 -20.69 -14.84 -12.70
N LYS A 91 -20.97 -15.87 -13.52
CA LYS A 91 -21.09 -17.25 -13.02
C LYS A 91 -19.76 -17.75 -12.46
N LEU A 92 -18.67 -17.40 -13.11
CA LEU A 92 -17.35 -17.82 -12.67
C LEU A 92 -16.93 -17.14 -11.36
N ARG A 93 -17.20 -15.85 -11.19
CA ARG A 93 -16.97 -15.08 -9.95
C ARG A 93 -17.63 -15.75 -8.76
N LEU A 94 -18.91 -16.14 -8.89
CA LEU A 94 -19.62 -16.85 -7.83
C LEU A 94 -18.94 -18.18 -7.47
N LYS A 95 -18.55 -18.97 -8.47
CA LYS A 95 -17.87 -20.24 -8.26
C LYS A 95 -16.49 -20.05 -7.61
N THR A 96 -15.67 -19.14 -8.13
CA THR A 96 -14.35 -18.80 -7.58
C THR A 96 -14.48 -18.29 -6.14
N ARG A 97 -15.47 -17.44 -5.86
CA ARG A 97 -15.77 -16.95 -4.51
C ARG A 97 -16.10 -18.08 -3.54
N MET A 98 -16.97 -19.00 -3.92
CA MET A 98 -17.32 -20.15 -3.08
C MET A 98 -16.12 -21.06 -2.83
N THR A 99 -15.35 -21.39 -3.87
CA THR A 99 -14.15 -22.23 -3.74
C THR A 99 -13.09 -21.57 -2.86
N PHE A 100 -12.83 -20.28 -3.07
CA PHE A 100 -11.88 -19.50 -2.29
C PHE A 100 -12.26 -19.48 -0.81
N PHE A 101 -13.51 -19.20 -0.46
CA PHE A 101 -13.93 -19.15 0.95
C PHE A 101 -13.92 -20.52 1.62
N ALA A 102 -14.35 -21.58 0.93
CA ALA A 102 -14.27 -22.93 1.45
C ALA A 102 -12.81 -23.32 1.77
N GLU A 103 -11.86 -22.96 0.90
CA GLU A 103 -10.44 -23.22 1.15
C GLU A 103 -9.87 -22.32 2.26
N LEU A 104 -10.24 -21.03 2.28
CA LEU A 104 -9.79 -20.08 3.29
C LEU A 104 -10.22 -20.50 4.69
N GLU A 105 -11.50 -20.86 4.88
CA GLU A 105 -12.04 -21.31 6.16
C GLU A 105 -11.38 -22.62 6.62
N LYS A 106 -11.23 -23.59 5.71
CA LYS A 106 -10.56 -24.85 6.00
C LYS A 106 -9.12 -24.63 6.49
N ARG A 107 -8.32 -23.86 5.74
CA ARG A 107 -6.91 -23.61 6.09
C ARG A 107 -6.75 -22.75 7.33
N ALA A 108 -7.63 -21.77 7.53
CA ALA A 108 -7.64 -20.96 8.74
C ALA A 108 -7.91 -21.83 9.97
N ALA A 109 -8.87 -22.77 9.89
CA ALA A 109 -9.14 -23.73 10.96
C ALA A 109 -7.94 -24.65 11.22
N GLU A 110 -7.30 -25.19 10.18
CA GLU A 110 -6.08 -26.01 10.29
C GLU A 110 -4.92 -25.26 10.97
N SER A 111 -4.84 -23.95 10.76
CA SER A 111 -3.79 -23.08 11.32
C SER A 111 -4.20 -22.41 12.65
N ASN A 112 -5.35 -22.76 13.21
CA ASN A 112 -5.94 -22.14 14.40
C ASN A 112 -6.06 -20.59 14.30
N ILE A 113 -6.34 -20.09 13.10
CA ILE A 113 -6.56 -18.67 12.83
C ILE A 113 -8.06 -18.39 12.89
N LYS A 114 -8.48 -17.59 13.87
CA LYS A 114 -9.87 -17.12 13.95
C LYS A 114 -10.09 -15.97 12.98
N LEU A 115 -10.91 -16.20 11.96
CA LEU A 115 -11.36 -15.17 11.03
C LEU A 115 -12.61 -14.47 11.61
N GLN A 116 -12.57 -13.14 11.67
CA GLN A 116 -13.72 -12.31 12.05
C GLN A 116 -14.06 -11.37 10.91
N LYS A 117 -15.19 -11.60 10.27
CA LYS A 117 -15.64 -10.80 9.14
C LYS A 117 -15.94 -9.35 9.57
N LEU A 118 -15.39 -8.39 8.82
CA LEU A 118 -15.57 -6.95 9.00
C LEU A 118 -16.44 -6.33 7.90
N SER A 119 -16.29 -6.77 6.65
CA SER A 119 -17.04 -6.27 5.47
C SER A 119 -17.26 -7.38 4.45
N ASP A 120 -18.29 -7.23 3.60
CA ASP A 120 -18.62 -8.12 2.48
C ASP A 120 -18.22 -7.57 1.10
N THR A 121 -18.11 -6.25 0.98
CA THR A 121 -17.92 -5.56 -0.31
C THR A 121 -16.93 -4.40 -0.17
N PRO A 122 -15.62 -4.59 -0.41
CA PRO A 122 -14.94 -5.88 -0.63
C PRO A 122 -14.96 -6.74 0.64
N TYR A 123 -14.67 -8.04 0.49
CA TYR A 123 -14.61 -8.92 1.67
C TYR A 123 -13.39 -8.56 2.51
N VAL A 124 -13.62 -8.24 3.77
CA VAL A 124 -12.58 -7.90 4.74
C VAL A 124 -12.77 -8.75 5.98
N ALA A 125 -11.73 -9.42 6.43
CA ALA A 125 -11.73 -10.21 7.65
C ALA A 125 -10.53 -9.86 8.53
N TYR A 126 -10.77 -9.70 9.83
CA TYR A 126 -9.73 -9.64 10.84
C TYR A 126 -9.23 -11.05 11.16
N ALA A 127 -7.92 -11.24 11.03
CA ALA A 127 -7.18 -12.45 11.33
C ALA A 127 -6.03 -12.07 12.27
N ASP A 128 -6.35 -11.98 13.57
CA ASP A 128 -5.51 -11.38 14.61
C ASP A 128 -4.01 -11.68 14.43
N PRO A 129 -3.12 -10.69 14.35
CA PRO A 129 -3.35 -9.25 14.57
C PRO A 129 -3.51 -8.45 13.26
N MET A 130 -3.81 -9.10 12.14
CA MET A 130 -3.82 -8.50 10.80
C MET A 130 -5.23 -8.47 10.20
N THR A 131 -5.38 -7.69 9.14
CA THR A 131 -6.59 -7.63 8.32
C THR A 131 -6.30 -8.28 6.97
N LEU A 132 -7.21 -9.11 6.50
CA LEU A 132 -7.18 -9.73 5.19
C LEU A 132 -8.28 -9.10 4.33
N GLU A 133 -7.91 -8.61 3.16
CA GLU A 133 -8.84 -8.05 2.18
C GLU A 133 -8.80 -8.90 0.91
N VAL A 134 -9.98 -9.20 0.37
CA VAL A 134 -10.14 -10.04 -0.81
C VAL A 134 -10.92 -9.26 -1.85
N ASP A 135 -10.27 -9.01 -2.98
CA ASP A 135 -10.83 -8.27 -4.10
C ASP A 135 -10.96 -9.18 -5.33
N PHE A 136 -12.17 -9.68 -5.55
CA PHE A 136 -12.48 -10.56 -6.68
C PHE A 136 -12.57 -9.82 -8.01
N ASP A 137 -12.73 -8.49 -7.99
CA ASP A 137 -12.80 -7.69 -9.20
C ASP A 137 -11.39 -7.32 -9.68
N LEU A 138 -10.44 -7.17 -8.76
CA LEU A 138 -9.01 -7.01 -9.04
C LEU A 138 -8.24 -8.32 -9.12
N GLY A 139 -8.82 -9.45 -8.70
CA GLY A 139 -8.14 -10.75 -8.73
C GLY A 139 -6.95 -10.85 -7.77
N CYS A 140 -6.97 -10.06 -6.69
CA CYS A 140 -5.90 -10.00 -5.70
C CYS A 140 -6.42 -10.11 -4.27
N THR A 141 -5.52 -10.45 -3.36
CA THR A 141 -5.74 -10.42 -1.92
C THR A 141 -4.64 -9.63 -1.24
N ARG A 142 -4.98 -8.96 -0.14
CA ARG A 142 -4.08 -8.06 0.57
C ARG A 142 -3.98 -8.45 2.03
N VAL A 143 -2.77 -8.37 2.55
CA VAL A 143 -2.50 -8.44 3.99
C VAL A 143 -2.22 -7.03 4.47
N LEU A 144 -2.98 -6.58 5.45
CA LEU A 144 -2.86 -5.26 6.05
C LEU A 144 -2.60 -5.37 7.55
N TYR A 145 -1.93 -4.37 8.10
CA TYR A 145 -1.95 -4.11 9.54
C TYR A 145 -2.71 -2.82 9.81
N GLY A 146 -3.86 -2.92 10.47
CA GLY A 146 -4.82 -1.83 10.48
C GLY A 146 -5.32 -1.57 9.05
N HIS A 147 -5.00 -0.39 8.51
CA HIS A 147 -5.29 -0.01 7.11
C HIS A 147 -4.03 0.14 6.26
N GLU A 148 -2.86 -0.24 6.79
CA GLU A 148 -1.59 -0.13 6.08
C GLU A 148 -1.30 -1.43 5.33
N LEU A 149 -1.13 -1.33 4.01
CA LEU A 149 -0.76 -2.47 3.17
C LEU A 149 0.62 -2.99 3.57
N ILE A 150 0.72 -4.31 3.80
CA ILE A 150 1.99 -5.00 3.99
C ILE A 150 2.41 -5.66 2.67
N CYS A 151 1.51 -6.46 2.09
CA CYS A 151 1.74 -7.11 0.81
C CYS A 151 0.42 -7.41 0.09
N GLU A 152 0.53 -7.55 -1.22
CA GLU A 152 -0.53 -8.00 -2.11
C GLU A 152 -0.08 -9.31 -2.76
N VAL A 153 -0.98 -10.27 -2.84
CA VAL A 153 -0.77 -11.57 -3.48
C VAL A 153 -1.94 -11.90 -4.40
N GLU A 154 -1.74 -12.83 -5.31
CA GLU A 154 -2.81 -13.33 -6.19
C GLU A 154 -4.02 -13.86 -5.39
N LEU A 155 -5.18 -13.91 -6.03
CA LEU A 155 -6.42 -14.46 -5.47
C LEU A 155 -6.32 -15.98 -5.21
N ASP A 156 -5.64 -16.33 -4.12
CA ASP A 156 -5.42 -17.70 -3.68
C ASP A 156 -5.41 -17.75 -2.15
N ALA A 157 -6.28 -18.59 -1.57
CA ALA A 157 -6.48 -18.65 -0.13
C ALA A 157 -5.24 -19.14 0.63
N ARG A 158 -4.45 -20.03 0.01
CA ARG A 158 -3.20 -20.52 0.58
C ARG A 158 -2.15 -19.43 0.59
N LYS A 159 -1.93 -18.78 -0.57
CA LYS A 159 -0.95 -17.69 -0.68
C LYS A 159 -1.27 -16.55 0.29
N LEU A 160 -2.55 -16.23 0.50
CA LEU A 160 -2.99 -15.21 1.44
C LEU A 160 -2.60 -15.53 2.89
N LEU A 161 -2.87 -16.76 3.36
CA LEU A 161 -2.55 -17.17 4.73
C LEU A 161 -1.04 -17.32 4.94
N ASP A 162 -0.31 -17.88 3.96
CA ASP A 162 1.15 -17.96 3.97
C ASP A 162 1.77 -16.55 4.02
N ALA A 163 1.23 -15.61 3.23
CA ALA A 163 1.66 -14.21 3.23
C ALA A 163 1.41 -13.53 4.58
N ARG A 164 0.26 -13.78 5.22
CA ARG A 164 -0.03 -13.28 6.57
C ARG A 164 0.99 -13.80 7.59
N GLU A 165 1.28 -15.09 7.57
CA GLU A 165 2.22 -15.69 8.51
C GLU A 165 3.64 -15.14 8.33
N ASN A 166 4.09 -15.04 7.08
CA ASN A 166 5.40 -14.48 6.74
C ASN A 166 5.50 -13.00 7.14
N ALA A 167 4.45 -12.22 6.86
CA ALA A 167 4.36 -10.83 7.28
C ALA A 167 4.47 -10.68 8.81
N LEU A 168 3.77 -11.53 9.57
CA LEU A 168 3.82 -11.50 11.03
C LEU A 168 5.22 -11.87 11.56
N LYS A 169 5.85 -12.89 10.96
CA LYS A 169 7.23 -13.28 11.31
C LYS A 169 8.22 -12.14 11.05
N GLU A 170 8.14 -11.49 9.88
CA GLU A 170 9.04 -10.39 9.54
C GLU A 170 8.81 -9.15 10.40
N ILE A 171 7.55 -8.78 10.68
CA ILE A 171 7.25 -7.67 11.60
C ILE A 171 7.83 -7.94 12.99
N LYS A 172 7.63 -9.15 13.54
CA LYS A 172 8.16 -9.52 14.86
C LYS A 172 9.68 -9.54 14.89
N LYS A 173 10.31 -10.06 13.83
CA LYS A 173 11.78 -10.13 13.69
C LYS A 173 12.42 -8.74 13.62
N GLN A 174 11.72 -7.77 13.04
CA GLN A 174 12.20 -6.40 12.89
C GLN A 174 11.72 -5.44 13.98
N ALA A 175 10.83 -5.90 14.88
CA ALA A 175 10.35 -5.12 16.00
C ALA A 175 11.49 -4.92 17.01
N LEU A 176 11.59 -3.70 17.54
CA LEU A 176 12.42 -3.43 18.70
C LEU A 176 11.62 -3.82 19.95
N ASP A 177 12.28 -4.07 21.07
CA ASP A 177 11.55 -4.10 22.35
C ASP A 177 10.96 -2.72 22.67
N SER A 178 9.99 -2.69 23.57
CA SER A 178 9.22 -1.46 23.85
C SER A 178 10.08 -0.33 24.42
N GLU A 179 11.16 -0.63 25.15
CA GLU A 179 12.07 0.37 25.69
C GLU A 179 12.98 0.95 24.60
N GLU A 180 13.62 0.07 23.81
CA GLU A 180 14.41 0.47 22.63
C GLU A 180 13.56 1.25 21.63
N PHE A 181 12.32 0.83 21.38
CA PHE A 181 11.40 1.53 20.50
C PHE A 181 11.02 2.91 21.04
N PHE A 182 10.68 3.03 22.33
CA PHE A 182 10.36 4.31 22.95
C PHE A 182 11.52 5.30 22.81
N ASN A 183 12.74 4.84 23.08
CA ASN A 183 13.96 5.64 22.98
C ASN A 183 14.29 6.02 21.52
N ALA A 184 14.16 5.09 20.57
CA ALA A 184 14.34 5.36 19.15
C ALA A 184 13.30 6.35 18.61
N LEU A 185 12.05 6.23 19.05
CA LEU A 185 10.97 7.16 18.69
C LEU A 185 11.21 8.55 19.28
N HIS A 186 11.68 8.65 20.52
CA HIS A 186 12.06 9.92 21.15
C HIS A 186 13.22 10.60 20.41
N ALA A 187 14.25 9.85 20.03
CA ALA A 187 15.37 10.38 19.24
C ALA A 187 14.92 10.86 17.84
N SER A 188 14.03 10.10 17.21
CA SER A 188 13.42 10.45 15.91
C SER A 188 12.58 11.71 16.00
N TYR A 189 11.73 11.83 17.03
CA TYR A 189 10.96 13.04 17.35
C TYR A 189 11.87 14.27 17.50
N ARG A 190 12.95 14.16 18.26
CA ARG A 190 13.90 15.27 18.44
C ARG A 190 14.60 15.67 17.13
N THR A 191 14.84 14.71 16.24
CA THR A 191 15.44 14.97 14.92
C THR A 191 14.50 15.80 14.05
N VAL A 192 13.19 15.47 14.06
CA VAL A 192 12.17 16.25 13.34
C VAL A 192 12.06 17.66 13.91
N LEU A 193 11.95 17.80 15.25
CA LEU A 193 11.92 19.12 15.89
C LEU A 193 13.12 20.00 15.50
N ALA A 194 14.32 19.43 15.50
CA ALA A 194 15.53 20.16 15.14
C ALA A 194 15.55 20.58 13.67
N ALA A 195 15.07 19.71 12.77
CA ALA A 195 14.97 20.02 11.34
C ALA A 195 13.95 21.15 11.05
N GLU A 196 12.88 21.23 11.84
CA GLU A 196 11.82 22.23 11.70
C GLU A 196 12.03 23.49 12.56
N GLY A 197 13.06 23.50 13.42
CA GLY A 197 13.32 24.62 14.33
C GLY A 197 12.29 24.77 15.46
N LEU A 198 11.61 23.67 15.84
CA LEU A 198 10.56 23.65 16.86
C LEU A 198 11.11 23.36 18.26
N PRO A 199 10.54 23.96 19.33
CA PRO A 199 10.91 23.66 20.71
C PRO A 199 10.44 22.27 21.17
N TYR A 200 11.06 21.75 22.23
CA TYR A 200 10.66 20.49 22.85
C TYR A 200 9.23 20.56 23.42
N GLY A 201 8.43 19.52 23.19
CA GLY A 201 7.03 19.45 23.62
C GLY A 201 6.02 19.79 22.52
N GLU A 202 6.49 20.34 21.39
CA GLU A 202 5.65 20.59 20.22
C GLU A 202 5.21 19.29 19.53
N ARG A 203 4.08 19.36 18.83
CA ARG A 203 3.55 18.24 18.06
C ARG A 203 4.24 18.18 16.70
N VAL A 204 4.66 16.98 16.31
CA VAL A 204 5.13 16.67 14.95
C VAL A 204 4.23 15.61 14.33
N ASP A 205 4.09 15.60 13.01
CA ASP A 205 3.28 14.59 12.33
C ASP A 205 3.96 13.21 12.42
N LEU A 206 3.16 12.16 12.64
CA LEU A 206 3.62 10.78 12.86
C LEU A 206 4.40 10.22 11.67
N VAL A 207 4.15 10.75 10.49
CA VAL A 207 4.76 10.27 9.26
C VAL A 207 6.17 10.80 9.09
N ASP A 208 6.48 11.96 9.68
CA ASP A 208 7.79 12.61 9.56
C ASP A 208 8.85 11.90 10.39
N VAL A 209 8.44 11.13 11.41
CA VAL A 209 9.38 10.31 12.18
C VAL A 209 9.79 9.01 11.48
N LEU A 210 9.15 8.60 10.38
CA LEU A 210 9.48 7.35 9.68
C LEU A 210 10.92 7.35 9.15
N MET A 211 11.37 8.45 8.55
CA MET A 211 12.72 8.53 8.00
C MET A 211 13.79 8.54 9.11
N PRO A 212 13.71 9.39 10.15
CA PRO A 212 14.62 9.30 11.30
C PRO A 212 14.59 7.91 11.97
N MET A 213 13.42 7.27 12.13
CA MET A 213 13.32 5.91 12.67
C MET A 213 14.10 4.89 11.84
N SER A 214 14.08 5.03 10.52
CA SER A 214 14.86 4.19 9.61
C SER A 214 16.36 4.35 9.84
N MET A 215 16.83 5.57 10.14
CA MET A 215 18.23 5.85 10.45
C MET A 215 18.65 5.25 11.80
N MET A 216 17.77 5.28 12.80
CA MET A 216 18.06 4.73 14.13
C MET A 216 18.29 3.21 14.12
N ARG A 217 17.80 2.49 13.10
CA ARG A 217 18.06 1.05 12.92
C ARG A 217 19.44 0.72 12.36
N LEU A 218 20.13 1.68 11.74
CA LEU A 218 21.48 1.44 11.25
C LEU A 218 22.45 1.43 12.44
N SER A 219 23.25 0.38 12.57
CA SER A 219 24.34 0.38 13.55
C SER A 219 25.36 1.46 13.22
N ARG A 220 25.95 2.11 14.23
CA ARG A 220 26.97 3.17 14.05
C ARG A 220 28.14 2.74 13.15
N ALA A 221 28.51 1.45 13.19
CA ALA A 221 29.58 0.90 12.36
C ALA A 221 29.25 0.93 10.85
N ASN A 222 27.97 0.90 10.50
CA ASN A 222 27.48 0.86 9.13
C ASN A 222 27.08 2.23 8.58
N TRP A 223 26.89 3.25 9.43
CA TRP A 223 26.52 4.61 9.02
C TRP A 223 27.46 5.23 7.99
N ARG A 224 28.77 4.96 8.12
CA ARG A 224 29.79 5.51 7.19
C ARG A 224 29.97 4.68 5.93
N LYS A 225 29.52 3.42 5.92
CA LYS A 225 29.78 2.45 4.85
C LYS A 225 28.59 2.26 3.91
N LYS A 226 27.38 2.45 4.42
CA LYS A 226 26.14 2.31 3.66
C LYS A 226 25.59 3.69 3.36
N GLY A 227 25.46 4.02 2.07
CA GLY A 227 24.79 5.25 1.63
C GLY A 227 23.30 5.24 1.98
N VAL A 228 22.62 6.37 1.76
CA VAL A 228 21.18 6.53 2.03
C VAL A 228 20.36 5.46 1.28
N ASP A 229 20.81 5.01 0.11
CA ASP A 229 20.13 3.97 -0.69
C ASP A 229 20.14 2.58 -0.05
N ALA A 230 21.03 2.34 0.92
CA ALA A 230 21.13 1.06 1.63
C ALA A 230 20.36 1.07 2.97
N LEU A 231 19.64 2.15 3.27
CA LEU A 231 18.78 2.29 4.44
C LEU A 231 17.46 1.56 4.19
N GLN A 232 17.14 0.60 5.05
CA GLN A 232 15.85 -0.06 4.99
C GLN A 232 14.78 0.88 5.55
N PRO A 233 13.73 1.19 4.78
CA PRO A 233 12.70 2.12 5.23
C PRO A 233 11.90 1.50 6.39
N PHE A 234 11.71 2.29 7.44
CA PHE A 234 10.77 2.01 8.51
C PHE A 234 9.38 2.33 8.00
N THR A 235 8.56 1.29 7.84
CA THR A 235 7.27 1.43 7.16
C THR A 235 6.18 1.91 8.13
N ARG A 236 5.08 2.38 7.56
CA ARG A 236 3.89 2.81 8.32
C ARG A 236 3.28 1.68 9.13
N HIS A 237 3.17 0.47 8.55
CA HIS A 237 2.66 -0.70 9.28
C HIS A 237 3.58 -1.09 10.44
N GLN A 238 4.90 -0.93 10.31
CA GLN A 238 5.84 -1.17 11.41
C GLN A 238 5.67 -0.17 12.54
N LEU A 239 5.48 1.12 12.20
CA LEU A 239 5.19 2.15 13.20
C LEU A 239 3.90 1.88 13.94
N ALA A 240 2.82 1.55 13.21
CA ALA A 240 1.54 1.21 13.83
C ALA A 240 1.66 -0.01 14.74
N TRP A 241 2.41 -1.05 14.30
CA TRP A 241 2.64 -2.26 15.09
C TRP A 241 3.35 -1.97 16.41
N GLN A 242 4.46 -1.24 16.36
CA GLN A 242 5.26 -0.95 17.55
C GLN A 242 4.56 0.05 18.49
N LEU A 243 3.81 1.02 17.97
CA LEU A 243 2.96 1.87 18.82
C LEU A 243 1.85 1.06 19.52
N SER A 244 1.26 0.07 18.84
CA SER A 244 0.29 -0.85 19.44
C SER A 244 0.94 -1.73 20.52
N GLN A 245 2.17 -2.22 20.30
CA GLN A 245 2.95 -2.94 21.32
C GLN A 245 3.25 -2.07 22.53
N LEU A 246 3.78 -0.86 22.33
CA LEU A 246 4.12 0.08 23.39
C LEU A 246 2.90 0.43 24.26
N ARG A 247 1.71 0.53 23.66
CA ARG A 247 0.45 0.67 24.41
C ARG A 247 0.07 -0.58 25.21
N ARG A 248 0.24 -1.79 24.65
CA ARG A 248 -0.04 -3.06 25.34
C ARG A 248 0.90 -3.30 26.51
N ASP A 249 2.15 -2.88 26.37
CA ASP A 249 3.18 -3.03 27.40
C ASP A 249 3.13 -1.90 28.45
N ALA A 250 2.13 -1.00 28.36
CA ALA A 250 1.96 0.17 29.21
C ALA A 250 3.18 1.12 29.25
N MET A 251 4.00 1.12 28.19
CA MET A 251 5.26 1.87 28.09
C MET A 251 5.07 3.23 27.39
N LEU A 252 3.93 3.90 27.60
CA LEU A 252 3.70 5.27 27.11
C LEU A 252 4.44 6.32 27.94
N GLU A 253 4.99 5.93 29.09
CA GLU A 253 5.83 6.73 29.97
C GLU A 253 7.09 5.95 30.32
N HIS A 254 8.27 6.55 30.11
CA HIS A 254 9.56 5.94 30.38
C HIS A 254 10.64 7.03 30.56
N ASP A 255 11.57 6.84 31.49
CA ASP A 255 12.66 7.78 31.80
C ASP A 255 12.20 9.24 32.03
N GLY A 256 11.11 9.41 32.78
CA GLY A 256 10.55 10.74 33.07
C GLY A 256 9.99 11.47 31.85
N LYS A 257 9.74 10.75 30.75
CA LYS A 257 9.13 11.28 29.51
C LYS A 257 7.81 10.57 29.27
N ARG A 258 6.84 11.29 28.74
CA ARG A 258 5.54 10.77 28.32
C ARG A 258 5.35 10.96 26.83
N LEU A 259 4.96 9.90 26.14
CA LEU A 259 4.50 9.94 24.75
C LEU A 259 3.00 10.26 24.71
N ASP A 260 2.65 11.34 24.03
CA ASP A 260 1.27 11.74 23.74
C ASP A 260 1.03 11.61 22.23
N ILE A 261 0.05 10.78 21.86
CA ILE A 261 -0.34 10.52 20.47
C ILE A 261 -1.64 11.28 20.18
N GLY A 262 -1.58 12.26 19.28
CA GLY A 262 -2.71 13.10 18.89
C GLY A 262 -3.63 12.42 17.90
N ALA A 263 -4.90 12.25 18.26
CA ALA A 263 -5.93 11.74 17.37
C ALA A 263 -6.13 12.66 16.15
N ALA A 264 -6.37 12.06 14.99
CA ALA A 264 -6.81 12.79 13.80
C ALA A 264 -8.30 13.15 13.94
N THR A 265 -8.64 14.44 13.84
CA THR A 265 -10.03 14.93 13.86
C THR A 265 -10.54 15.17 12.43
N GLY A 266 -11.86 15.29 12.24
CA GLY A 266 -12.53 15.04 10.94
C GLY A 266 -12.02 15.75 9.68
N GLY A 267 -11.30 16.87 9.78
CA GLY A 267 -10.66 17.52 8.63
C GLY A 267 -9.36 16.82 8.19
N SER A 268 -8.58 16.31 9.13
CA SER A 268 -7.25 15.75 8.89
C SER A 268 -7.27 14.30 8.45
N THR A 269 -8.39 13.58 8.61
CA THR A 269 -8.54 12.20 8.12
C THR A 269 -8.80 12.12 6.61
N ARG A 270 -9.03 13.25 5.95
CA ARG A 270 -9.17 13.31 4.48
C ARG A 270 -7.86 12.96 3.77
N ASP A 271 -6.73 13.41 4.31
CA ASP A 271 -5.43 13.01 3.79
C ASP A 271 -4.89 11.79 4.54
N LYS A 272 -5.21 10.61 4.00
CA LYS A 272 -4.74 9.33 4.54
C LYS A 272 -3.21 9.21 4.56
N ARG A 273 -2.48 10.05 3.80
CA ARG A 273 -1.02 10.02 3.78
C ARG A 273 -0.42 10.55 5.07
N ASN A 274 -1.10 11.45 5.78
CA ASN A 274 -0.57 12.12 6.98
C ASN A 274 -1.12 11.59 8.30
N VAL A 275 -1.97 10.56 8.25
CA VAL A 275 -2.54 9.93 9.45
C VAL A 275 -2.20 8.46 9.47
N LEU A 276 -2.06 7.87 10.66
CA LEU A 276 -1.77 6.46 10.85
C LEU A 276 -2.90 5.80 11.64
N TYR A 277 -3.46 4.73 11.11
CA TYR A 277 -4.47 3.95 11.83
C TYR A 277 -3.79 2.92 12.73
N ILE A 278 -4.09 2.96 14.03
CA ILE A 278 -3.59 1.97 14.99
C ILE A 278 -4.77 1.09 15.42
N PRO A 279 -4.74 -0.22 15.11
CA PRO A 279 -5.82 -1.13 15.46
C PRO A 279 -5.85 -1.42 16.97
N ILE A 280 -7.06 -1.56 17.51
CA ILE A 280 -7.36 -1.95 18.89
C ILE A 280 -8.30 -3.17 18.82
N GLY A 281 -7.75 -4.33 18.45
CA GLY A 281 -8.52 -5.56 18.25
C GLY A 281 -9.25 -5.62 16.90
N SER A 282 -10.33 -6.41 16.84
CA SER A 282 -11.05 -6.68 15.59
C SER A 282 -11.94 -5.52 15.17
N GLY A 283 -11.60 -4.88 14.05
CA GLY A 283 -12.42 -3.83 13.44
C GLY A 283 -12.45 -2.50 14.19
N ASN A 284 -11.77 -2.40 15.34
CA ASN A 284 -11.66 -1.19 16.13
C ASN A 284 -10.25 -0.61 16.03
N GLY A 285 -10.13 0.69 16.27
CA GLY A 285 -8.87 1.41 16.19
C GLY A 285 -9.12 2.90 16.05
N GLN A 286 -8.03 3.64 15.95
CA GLN A 286 -8.10 5.09 15.87
C GLN A 286 -7.05 5.62 14.91
N TYR A 287 -7.42 6.64 14.14
CA TYR A 287 -6.47 7.41 13.37
C TYR A 287 -5.75 8.40 14.28
N TYR A 288 -4.44 8.38 14.21
CA TYR A 288 -3.56 9.33 14.86
C TYR A 288 -2.83 10.14 13.81
N ARG A 289 -2.62 11.42 14.08
CA ARG A 289 -1.91 12.32 13.18
C ARG A 289 -0.52 12.64 13.68
N SER A 290 -0.39 12.92 14.96
CA SER A 290 0.79 13.58 15.49
C SER A 290 1.28 12.92 16.78
N ILE A 291 2.52 13.17 17.15
CA ILE A 291 3.08 12.81 18.45
C ILE A 291 3.76 14.00 19.09
N ARG A 292 3.90 13.95 20.41
CA ARG A 292 4.84 14.79 21.17
C ARG A 292 5.35 14.03 22.38
N PHE A 293 6.48 14.48 22.90
CA PHE A 293 6.99 14.03 24.19
C PHE A 293 6.97 15.17 25.19
N THR A 294 6.45 14.91 26.40
CA THR A 294 6.45 15.86 27.52
C THR A 294 7.21 15.26 28.70
N ALA A 295 7.58 16.10 29.68
CA ALA A 295 8.00 15.56 30.97
C ALA A 295 6.82 14.76 31.57
N ALA A 296 7.12 13.57 32.09
CA ALA A 296 6.16 12.82 32.88
C ALA A 296 5.99 13.54 34.23
N PRO A 297 4.77 13.59 34.79
CA PRO A 297 4.58 14.08 36.15
C PRO A 297 5.45 13.26 37.09
N ALA A 298 6.09 13.92 38.07
CA ALA A 298 6.79 13.19 39.13
C ALA A 298 5.78 12.29 39.85
N ALA A 299 6.07 10.98 39.87
CA ALA A 299 5.25 9.98 40.55
C ALA A 299 5.26 10.17 42.07
#